data_AF-A0A942BZQ1-F1
#
_entry.id   AF-A0A942BZQ1-F1
#
_cell.length_a   1.000
_cell.length_b   1.000
_cell.length_c   1.000
_cell.angle_alpha   90.00
_cell.angle_beta   90.00
_cell.angle_gamma   90.00
#
_symmetry.space_group_name_H-M   'P 1'
#
loop_
_entity.id
_entity.type
_entity.pdbx_description
1 polymer ?
#
loop_
_entity_poly.entity_id
_entity_poly.type
_entity_poly.pdbx_seq_one_letter_code
_entity_poly.pdbx_strand_id
1 'polypeptide(L)'
;MGFFRKILDAMHADYDPVGAKRLAYLLIAEIRLYEPHKLRRGKDSNDILGELNIEISSARNRFLEVHPQDEAAKIFDELLLEMLADGDPTKMGKIPQIGLSVS
;
A
#
# COMPACT_ATOMS: atom_id res chain seq x y z
N MET A 1 27.71 -7.43 -29.50
CA MET A 1 26.48 -7.82 -28.76
C MET A 1 26.27 -6.79 -27.65
N GLY A 2 25.19 -6.00 -27.61
CA GLY A 2 24.91 -5.22 -26.38
C GLY A 2 24.05 -3.96 -26.50
N PHE A 3 23.89 -3.36 -27.68
CA PHE A 3 23.07 -2.15 -27.80
C PHE A 3 21.59 -2.43 -27.49
N PHE A 4 21.04 -3.50 -28.07
CA PHE A 4 19.67 -3.95 -27.78
C PHE A 4 19.48 -4.47 -26.35
N ARG A 5 20.53 -5.01 -25.71
CA ARG A 5 20.46 -5.44 -24.31
C ARG A 5 20.40 -4.23 -23.36
N LYS A 6 21.22 -3.20 -23.60
CA LYS A 6 21.13 -1.92 -22.86
C LYS A 6 19.79 -1.21 -23.06
N ILE A 7 19.20 -1.30 -24.25
CA ILE A 7 17.86 -0.75 -24.48
C ILE A 7 16.79 -1.57 -23.75
N LEU A 8 16.86 -2.90 -23.79
CA LEU A 8 15.93 -3.76 -23.02
C LEU A 8 16.08 -3.56 -21.50
N ASP A 9 17.31 -3.43 -21.01
CA ASP A 9 17.60 -3.15 -19.60
C ASP A 9 17.14 -1.73 -19.21
N ALA A 10 17.18 -0.75 -20.12
CA ALA A 10 16.65 0.61 -19.91
C ALA A 10 15.13 0.76 -20.17
N MET A 11 14.49 -0.25 -20.77
CA MET A 11 13.04 -0.27 -21.04
C MET A 11 12.24 -0.85 -19.87
N HIS A 12 12.89 -1.53 -18.93
CA HIS A 12 12.41 -1.53 -17.56
C HIS A 12 12.71 -0.12 -17.03
N ALA A 13 11.70 0.75 -16.94
CA ALA A 13 11.83 1.88 -16.03
C ALA A 13 12.23 1.28 -14.68
N ASP A 14 13.49 1.50 -14.27
CA ASP A 14 14.04 0.89 -13.07
C ASP A 14 13.01 1.08 -11.96
N TYR A 15 12.53 -0.04 -11.42
CA TYR A 15 11.57 0.00 -10.33
C TYR A 15 12.13 0.93 -9.27
N ASP A 16 11.42 2.03 -8.98
CA ASP A 16 11.82 3.04 -8.01
C ASP A 16 11.13 2.77 -6.67
N PRO A 17 11.71 1.93 -5.79
CA PRO A 17 11.13 1.64 -4.48
C PRO A 17 11.06 2.88 -3.59
N VAL A 18 11.94 3.87 -3.80
CA VAL A 18 11.96 5.09 -3.00
C VAL A 18 10.79 5.98 -3.39
N GLY A 19 10.54 6.15 -4.69
CA GLY A 19 9.36 6.81 -5.23
C GLY A 19 8.07 6.13 -4.77
N ALA A 20 8.01 4.81 -4.88
CA ALA A 20 6.86 4.01 -4.43
C ALA A 20 6.59 4.22 -2.93
N LYS A 21 7.61 4.12 -2.07
CA LYS A 21 7.46 4.34 -0.62
C LYS A 21 6.96 5.75 -0.30
N ARG A 22 7.47 6.77 -0.99
CA ARG A 22 7.04 8.16 -0.82
C ARG A 22 5.58 8.37 -1.23
N LEU A 23 5.17 7.84 -2.38
CA LEU A 23 3.80 7.99 -2.87
C LEU A 23 2.81 7.26 -1.95
N ALA A 24 3.12 6.02 -1.57
CA ALA A 24 2.29 5.26 -0.63
C ALA A 24 2.12 6.01 0.70
N TYR A 25 3.21 6.55 1.28
CA TYR A 25 3.14 7.34 2.50
C TYR A 25 2.22 8.55 2.37
N LEU A 26 2.31 9.30 1.25
CA LEU A 26 1.46 10.46 1.02
C LEU A 26 -0.02 10.08 0.94
N LEU A 27 -0.36 9.04 0.17
CA LEU A 27 -1.74 8.59 0.01
C LEU A 27 -2.33 8.05 1.32
N ILE A 28 -1.55 7.31 2.11
CA ILE A 28 -2.00 6.79 3.40
C ILE A 28 -2.11 7.92 4.45
N ALA A 29 -1.21 8.90 4.42
CA ALA A 29 -1.30 10.08 5.27
C ALA A 29 -2.54 10.93 4.95
N GLU A 30 -2.95 11.01 3.69
CA GLU A 30 -4.20 11.66 3.27
C GLU A 30 -5.41 11.01 3.95
N ILE A 31 -5.49 9.67 3.96
CA ILE A 31 -6.55 8.94 4.67
C ILE A 31 -6.56 9.31 6.16
N ARG A 32 -5.40 9.33 6.83
CA ARG A 32 -5.30 9.70 8.25
C ARG A 32 -5.77 11.14 8.52
N LEU A 33 -5.48 12.04 7.59
CA LEU A 33 -5.82 13.46 7.70
C LEU A 33 -7.32 13.70 7.52
N TYR A 34 -7.93 13.09 6.50
CA TYR A 34 -9.32 13.36 6.13
C TYR A 34 -10.33 12.43 6.78
N GLU A 35 -9.93 11.23 7.21
CA GLU A 35 -10.82 10.24 7.80
C GLU A 35 -10.49 9.87 9.27
N PRO A 36 -10.17 10.83 10.16
CA PRO A 36 -9.74 10.52 11.52
C PRO A 36 -10.83 9.80 12.33
N HIS A 37 -12.11 10.07 12.04
CA HIS A 37 -13.23 9.43 12.72
C HIS A 37 -13.43 7.98 12.32
N LYS A 38 -13.32 7.65 11.02
CA LYS A 38 -13.37 6.27 10.52
C LYS A 38 -12.18 5.47 11.02
N LEU A 39 -10.99 6.04 10.96
CA LEU A 39 -9.77 5.41 11.48
C LEU A 39 -9.90 5.09 12.97
N ARG A 40 -10.41 6.04 13.78
CA ARG A 40 -10.64 5.78 15.21
C ARG A 40 -11.62 4.63 15.42
N ARG A 41 -12.77 4.64 14.74
CA ARG A 41 -13.74 3.55 14.85
C ARG A 41 -13.14 2.20 14.44
N GLY A 42 -12.37 2.17 13.36
CA GLY A 42 -11.69 0.96 12.90
C GLY A 42 -10.67 0.45 13.92
N LYS A 43 -9.93 1.35 14.58
CA LYS A 43 -9.04 0.98 15.69
C LYS A 43 -9.83 0.44 16.88
N ASP A 44 -10.95 1.08 17.24
CA ASP A 44 -11.78 0.69 18.39
C ASP A 44 -12.48 -0.66 18.15
N SER A 45 -12.85 -0.96 16.90
CA SER A 45 -13.52 -2.21 16.50
C SER A 45 -12.56 -3.32 16.06
N ASN A 46 -11.25 -3.05 15.98
CA ASN A 46 -10.25 -3.89 15.32
C ASN A 46 -10.63 -4.25 13.87
N ASP A 47 -11.22 -3.31 13.13
CA ASP A 47 -11.63 -3.49 11.73
C ASP A 47 -11.38 -2.22 10.89
N ILE A 48 -10.10 -1.84 10.77
CA ILE A 48 -9.67 -0.70 9.95
C ILE A 48 -10.05 -0.90 8.47
N LEU A 49 -9.85 -2.11 7.91
CA LEU A 49 -10.19 -2.37 6.52
C LEU A 49 -11.69 -2.23 6.25
N GLY A 50 -12.54 -2.67 7.18
CA GLY A 50 -13.99 -2.49 7.06
C GLY A 50 -14.40 -1.02 7.06
N GLU A 51 -13.89 -0.23 8.01
CA GLU A 51 -14.25 1.19 8.16
C GLU A 51 -13.68 2.10 7.06
N LEU A 52 -12.54 1.75 6.46
CA LEU A 52 -11.81 2.56 5.47
C LEU A 52 -11.70 1.89 4.09
N ASN A 53 -12.53 0.90 3.79
CA ASN A 53 -12.42 0.09 2.56
C ASN A 53 -12.38 0.95 1.30
N ILE A 54 -13.26 1.95 1.20
CA ILE A 54 -13.40 2.79 0.01
C ILE A 54 -12.14 3.62 -0.20
N GLU A 55 -11.64 4.25 0.85
CA GLU A 55 -10.51 5.15 0.81
C GLU A 55 -9.20 4.39 0.59
N ILE A 56 -9.01 3.26 1.27
CA ILE A 56 -7.86 2.37 1.08
C ILE A 56 -7.84 1.81 -0.34
N SER A 57 -8.98 1.33 -0.85
CA SER A 57 -9.07 0.82 -2.22
C SER A 57 -8.78 1.90 -3.26
N SER A 58 -9.31 3.11 -3.06
CA SER A 58 -9.04 4.24 -3.96
C SER A 58 -7.56 4.64 -3.95
N ALA A 59 -6.94 4.75 -2.77
CA ALA A 59 -5.52 5.05 -2.62
C ALA A 59 -4.64 3.96 -3.25
N ARG A 60 -4.96 2.68 -3.01
CA ARG A 60 -4.23 1.54 -3.58
C ARG A 60 -4.31 1.52 -5.10
N ASN A 61 -5.50 1.80 -5.68
CA ASN A 61 -5.65 1.86 -7.14
C ASN A 61 -4.81 2.99 -7.75
N ARG A 62 -4.87 4.21 -7.20
CA ARG A 62 -4.03 5.34 -7.66
C ARG A 62 -2.55 5.04 -7.53
N PHE A 63 -2.15 4.36 -6.45
CA PHE A 63 -0.77 3.95 -6.24
C PHE A 63 -0.31 2.95 -7.31
N LEU A 64 -1.11 1.92 -7.60
CA LEU A 64 -0.78 0.88 -8.57
C LEU A 64 -0.88 1.35 -10.02
N GLU A 65 -1.65 2.40 -10.32
CA GLU A 65 -1.61 3.08 -11.62
C GLU A 65 -0.22 3.67 -11.92
N VAL A 66 0.49 4.12 -10.89
CA VAL A 66 1.84 4.70 -11.01
C VAL A 66 2.93 3.63 -10.85
N HIS A 67 2.73 2.68 -9.93
CA HIS A 67 3.67 1.61 -9.62
C HIS A 67 2.98 0.24 -9.72
N PRO A 68 2.83 -0.31 -10.94
CA PRO A 68 2.06 -1.53 -11.18
C PRO A 68 2.78 -2.82 -10.76
N GLN A 69 4.01 -2.74 -10.23
CA GLN A 69 4.80 -3.90 -9.85
C GLN A 69 4.29 -4.56 -8.56
N ASP A 70 4.37 -5.90 -8.46
CA ASP A 70 3.93 -6.64 -7.27
C ASP A 70 4.72 -6.24 -6.01
N GLU A 71 6.00 -5.88 -6.16
CA GLU A 71 6.83 -5.37 -5.07
C GLU A 71 6.31 -4.03 -4.53
N ALA A 72 5.77 -3.16 -5.40
CA ALA A 72 5.14 -1.92 -4.96
C ALA A 72 3.88 -2.20 -4.12
N ALA A 73 3.06 -3.17 -4.53
CA ALA A 73 1.87 -3.55 -3.76
C ALA A 73 2.24 -3.93 -2.31
N LYS A 74 3.32 -4.70 -2.12
CA LYS A 74 3.83 -5.06 -0.78
C LYS A 74 4.26 -3.83 0.03
N ILE A 75 4.97 -2.88 -0.58
CA ILE A 75 5.35 -1.62 0.08
C ILE A 75 4.12 -0.85 0.57
N PHE A 76 3.06 -0.80 -0.25
CA PHE A 76 1.82 -0.13 0.13
C PHE A 76 1.16 -0.83 1.33
N ASP A 77 1.04 -2.16 1.28
CA ASP A 77 0.39 -2.95 2.32
C ASP A 77 1.18 -2.90 3.66
N GLU A 78 2.52 -2.90 3.61
CA GLU A 78 3.39 -2.71 4.78
C GLU A 78 3.22 -1.32 5.41
N LEU A 79 3.24 -0.26 4.61
CA LEU A 79 3.04 1.10 5.10
C LEU A 79 1.62 1.32 5.63
N LEU A 80 0.62 0.67 5.03
CA LEU A 80 -0.76 0.73 5.49
C LEU A 80 -0.86 0.18 6.92
N LEU A 81 -0.26 -0.98 7.15
CA LEU A 81 -0.18 -1.61 8.48
C LEU A 81 0.59 -0.73 9.47
N GLU A 82 1.75 -0.21 9.07
CA GLU A 82 2.58 0.65 9.93
C GLU A 82 1.82 1.94 10.32
N MET A 83 1.22 2.62 9.35
CA MET A 83 0.69 3.97 9.54
C MET A 83 -0.74 4.02 10.07
N LEU A 84 -1.59 3.06 9.69
CA LEU A 84 -2.99 3.04 10.13
C LEU A 84 -3.19 2.17 11.36
N ALA A 85 -2.44 1.08 11.49
CA ALA A 85 -2.61 0.10 12.57
C ALA A 85 -1.46 0.12 13.59
N ASP A 86 -0.52 1.06 13.49
CA ASP A 86 0.64 1.18 14.39
C ASP A 86 1.51 -0.11 14.37
N GLY A 87 1.52 -0.83 13.25
CA GLY A 87 2.22 -2.11 13.09
C GLY A 87 1.49 -3.33 13.65
N ASP A 88 0.28 -3.17 14.21
CA ASP A 88 -0.50 -4.26 14.80
C ASP A 88 -1.52 -4.84 13.80
N PRO A 89 -1.25 -6.02 13.20
CA PRO A 89 -2.12 -6.60 12.19
C PRO A 89 -3.50 -6.98 12.73
N THR A 90 -3.66 -7.14 14.05
CA THR A 90 -4.94 -7.49 14.65
C THR A 90 -5.98 -6.37 14.51
N LYS A 91 -5.55 -5.12 14.32
CA LYS A 91 -6.43 -3.96 14.11
C LYS A 91 -6.97 -3.83 12.69
N MET A 92 -6.38 -4.53 11.73
CA MET A 92 -6.76 -4.41 10.32
C MET A 92 -8.12 -5.05 10.01
N GLY A 93 -8.71 -5.81 10.94
CA GLY A 93 -9.90 -6.61 10.69
C GLY A 93 -9.56 -8.00 10.18
N LYS A 94 -10.59 -8.73 9.76
CA LYS A 94 -10.37 -9.98 9.02
C LYS A 94 -9.73 -9.62 7.69
N ILE A 95 -8.42 -9.81 7.58
CA ILE A 95 -7.71 -9.81 6.31
C ILE A 95 -8.50 -10.78 5.41
N PRO A 96 -9.17 -10.32 4.33
CA PRO A 96 -9.68 -11.26 3.34
C PRO A 96 -8.45 -12.05 2.92
N GLN A 97 -8.50 -13.38 2.89
CA GLN A 97 -7.34 -14.25 2.67
C GLN A 97 -6.62 -13.97 1.33
N ILE A 98 -5.87 -12.88 1.26
CA ILE A 98 -5.04 -12.46 0.15
C ILE A 98 -3.62 -12.68 0.65
N GLY A 99 -3.13 -13.90 0.43
CA GLY A 99 -1.74 -14.15 0.09
C GLY A 99 -0.63 -13.71 1.04
N LEU A 100 -0.90 -13.36 2.31
CA LEU A 100 0.16 -13.34 3.34
C LEU A 100 0.47 -14.78 3.73
N SER A 101 1.08 -15.51 2.79
CA SER A 101 1.72 -16.78 3.06
C SER A 101 2.93 -16.48 3.93
N VAL A 102 2.76 -16.71 5.23
CA VAL A 102 3.88 -16.97 6.11
C VAL A 102 4.45 -18.30 5.64
N SER A 103 5.59 -18.25 4.97
CA SER A 103 6.50 -19.37 4.74
C SER A 103 7.92 -18.83 4.78
#